data_AF-A0A6G2JGQ0-F1
#
_entry.id   AF-A0A6G2JGQ0-F1
#
_cell.length_a   1.000
_cell.length_b   1.000
_cell.length_c   1.000
_cell.angle_alpha   90.00
_cell.angle_beta   90.00
_cell.angle_gamma   90.00
#
_symmetry.space_group_name_H-M   'P 1'
#
loop_
_entity.id
_entity.type
_entity.pdbx_description
1 polymer ?
#
loop_
_entity_poly.entity_id
_entity_poly.type
_entity_poly.pdbx_seq_one_letter_code
_entity_poly.pdbx_strand_id
1 'polypeptide(L)'
;MSDWLPPGLFEYGTELAAAVDRRLGTGVVGDSQSLIEMPRRVGTTDVPSRPVAWGDGALCVDLGPDDAETWERFADVHRSESDPEALAVAAQEWRLPVTPYRRLTVASTQRGAISASGTTPTTSGIDLGASGAARASSGIGGVIVVDLTSMWAGPLCTELLGRAGAEVRKVSSAARPDGLAGTAMYDELNAHKTAVELDLRHPAGRQSLDGLLATADLLVTSLSPRALDNLDLLPSQLRAHHPGLRILAITAFEPDSPERDWIAYGTGVHAASGLGLLGDEPRTPAFSYPDPLAGLLAAGVAVDQLAGIAPQHTRVSLAGAVMPLASRVFCSDAAHAPAALAESGGVQHG
;
A
#
# COMPACT_ATOMS: atom_id res chain seq x y z
N MET A 1 -22.39 0.46 14.28
CA MET A 1 -21.73 1.65 13.71
C MET A 1 -21.29 1.27 12.32
N SER A 2 -21.68 2.06 11.32
CA SER A 2 -21.39 1.80 9.92
C SER A 2 -19.91 2.08 9.62
N ASP A 3 -19.21 1.04 9.18
CA ASP A 3 -18.05 1.08 8.29
C ASP A 3 -17.89 2.39 7.51
N TRP A 4 -16.73 3.05 7.63
CA TRP A 4 -16.45 4.36 7.05
C TRP A 4 -15.52 4.29 5.82
N LEU A 5 -15.63 5.24 4.89
CA LEU A 5 -14.67 5.42 3.79
C LEU A 5 -14.40 6.92 3.59
N PRO A 6 -13.18 7.31 3.15
CA PRO A 6 -12.86 8.71 2.93
C PRO A 6 -13.68 9.32 1.79
N PRO A 7 -14.10 10.60 1.92
CA PRO A 7 -14.70 11.34 0.82
C PRO A 7 -13.81 11.35 -0.43
N GLY A 8 -14.44 11.24 -1.60
CA GLY A 8 -13.72 11.26 -2.89
C GLY A 8 -12.96 9.97 -3.24
N LEU A 9 -13.05 8.90 -2.41
CA LEU A 9 -12.37 7.62 -2.67
C LEU A 9 -12.67 7.06 -4.07
N PHE A 10 -13.95 6.94 -4.42
CA PHE A 10 -14.36 6.32 -5.68
C PHE A 10 -14.04 7.19 -6.90
N GLU A 11 -14.12 8.52 -6.76
CA GLU A 11 -13.73 9.47 -7.80
C GLU A 11 -12.23 9.37 -8.07
N TYR A 12 -11.41 9.45 -7.03
CA TYR A 12 -9.96 9.28 -7.13
C TYR A 12 -9.58 7.89 -7.67
N GLY A 13 -10.24 6.84 -7.20
CA GLY A 13 -10.06 5.47 -7.70
C GLY A 13 -10.33 5.37 -9.20
N THR A 14 -11.38 6.04 -9.69
CA THR A 14 -11.73 6.09 -11.12
C THR A 14 -10.68 6.84 -11.94
N GLU A 15 -10.23 8.01 -11.45
CA GLU A 15 -9.16 8.79 -12.09
C GLU A 15 -7.86 7.98 -12.21
N LEU A 16 -7.46 7.34 -11.10
CA LEU A 16 -6.26 6.52 -11.03
C LEU A 16 -6.36 5.30 -11.95
N ALA A 17 -7.47 4.57 -11.90
CA ALA A 17 -7.73 3.44 -12.78
C ALA A 17 -7.66 3.84 -14.25
N ALA A 18 -8.29 4.95 -14.65
CA ALA A 18 -8.22 5.44 -16.02
C ALA A 18 -6.78 5.81 -16.44
N ALA A 19 -5.97 6.36 -15.54
CA ALA A 19 -4.57 6.67 -15.81
C ALA A 19 -3.69 5.43 -15.99
N VAL A 20 -3.98 4.37 -15.25
CA VAL A 20 -3.28 3.08 -15.32
C VAL A 20 -3.74 2.27 -16.55
N ASP A 21 -5.03 2.28 -16.87
CA ASP A 21 -5.62 1.61 -18.03
C ASP A 21 -5.03 2.14 -19.34
N ARG A 22 -4.78 3.45 -19.43
CA ARG A 22 -4.07 4.05 -20.58
C ARG A 22 -2.65 3.52 -20.79
N ARG A 23 -2.00 2.99 -19.74
CA ARG A 23 -0.64 2.42 -19.80
C ARG A 23 -0.67 0.92 -20.10
N LEU A 24 -1.55 0.18 -19.44
CA LEU A 24 -1.65 -1.28 -19.57
C LEU A 24 -2.36 -1.74 -20.85
N GLY A 25 -3.22 -0.90 -21.41
CA GLY A 25 -4.13 -1.24 -22.50
C GLY A 25 -5.59 -1.04 -22.08
N THR A 26 -6.40 -0.50 -23.00
CA THR A 26 -7.79 -0.13 -22.70
C THR A 26 -8.62 -1.32 -22.23
N GLY A 27 -9.26 -1.18 -21.07
CA GLY A 27 -10.14 -2.17 -20.46
C GLY A 27 -9.42 -3.21 -19.59
N VAL A 28 -8.10 -3.13 -19.43
CA VAL A 28 -7.33 -4.04 -18.56
C VAL A 28 -7.65 -3.81 -17.10
N VAL A 29 -7.84 -2.57 -16.65
CA VAL A 29 -8.15 -2.32 -15.24
C VAL A 29 -9.59 -2.74 -14.93
N GLY A 30 -10.53 -2.39 -15.81
CA GLY A 30 -11.95 -2.60 -15.60
C GLY A 30 -12.57 -1.57 -14.65
N ASP A 31 -13.64 -1.96 -13.96
CA ASP A 31 -14.32 -1.08 -13.01
C ASP A 31 -13.53 -0.94 -11.70
N SER A 32 -13.03 0.27 -11.44
CA SER A 32 -12.27 0.58 -10.22
C SER A 32 -13.08 0.43 -8.94
N GLN A 33 -14.41 0.66 -9.00
CA GLN A 33 -15.27 0.49 -7.83
C GLN A 33 -15.36 -0.98 -7.44
N SER A 34 -15.55 -1.87 -8.40
CA SER A 34 -15.49 -3.33 -8.20
C SER A 34 -14.17 -3.83 -7.60
N LEU A 35 -13.05 -3.17 -7.94
CA LEU A 35 -11.74 -3.45 -7.32
C LEU A 35 -11.69 -2.95 -5.88
N ILE A 36 -12.16 -1.73 -5.59
CA ILE A 36 -12.17 -1.14 -4.24
C ILE A 36 -13.10 -1.91 -3.30
N GLU A 37 -14.28 -2.31 -3.80
CA GLU A 37 -15.31 -3.02 -3.03
C GLU A 37 -15.15 -4.55 -3.09
N MET A 38 -14.02 -5.06 -3.61
CA MET A 38 -13.77 -6.49 -3.81
C MET A 38 -14.14 -7.36 -2.58
N PRO A 39 -13.75 -7.02 -1.33
CA PRO A 39 -14.12 -7.80 -0.14
C PRO A 39 -15.64 -8.00 0.00
N ARG A 40 -16.42 -6.94 -0.24
CA ARG A 40 -17.89 -7.02 -0.20
C ARG A 40 -18.46 -7.83 -1.36
N ARG A 41 -17.92 -7.63 -2.57
CA ARG A 41 -18.40 -8.28 -3.79
C ARG A 41 -18.19 -9.80 -3.75
N VAL A 42 -17.04 -10.25 -3.26
CA VAL A 42 -16.69 -11.68 -3.17
C VAL A 42 -17.09 -12.32 -1.84
N GLY A 43 -17.72 -11.54 -0.94
CA GLY A 43 -18.28 -12.05 0.31
C GLY A 43 -17.24 -12.50 1.32
N THR A 44 -16.08 -11.83 1.40
CA THR A 44 -15.06 -12.16 2.40
C THR A 44 -15.58 -11.90 3.81
N THR A 45 -15.26 -12.79 4.74
CA THR A 45 -15.58 -12.63 6.17
C THR A 45 -14.56 -11.76 6.92
N ASP A 46 -13.55 -11.24 6.23
CA ASP A 46 -12.49 -10.46 6.87
C ASP A 46 -13.05 -9.08 7.27
N VAL A 47 -13.11 -8.84 8.58
CA VAL A 47 -13.66 -7.62 9.16
C VAL A 47 -12.48 -6.76 9.60
N PRO A 48 -12.34 -5.53 9.06
CA PRO A 48 -11.28 -4.63 9.48
C PRO A 48 -11.20 -4.49 11.00
N SER A 49 -9.98 -4.50 11.54
CA SER A 49 -9.78 -4.43 12.99
C SER A 49 -10.35 -3.12 13.55
N ARG A 50 -11.04 -3.23 14.68
CA ARG A 50 -11.61 -2.07 15.36
C ARG A 50 -10.52 -1.32 16.12
N PRO A 51 -10.62 0.03 16.22
CA PRO A 51 -9.72 0.80 17.06
C PRO A 51 -9.69 0.26 18.49
N VAL A 52 -8.48 0.08 19.01
CA VAL A 52 -8.22 -0.29 20.40
C VAL A 52 -7.83 0.98 21.14
N ALA A 53 -8.62 1.39 22.14
CA ALA A 53 -8.26 2.53 22.98
C ALA A 53 -6.99 2.22 23.78
N TRP A 54 -6.05 3.14 23.79
CA TRP A 54 -4.80 3.01 24.53
C TRP A 54 -4.34 4.38 25.04
N GLY A 55 -4.21 4.53 26.35
CA GLY A 55 -3.94 5.84 26.96
C GLY A 55 -4.99 6.87 26.58
N ASP A 56 -4.54 8.00 26.00
CA ASP A 56 -5.37 9.08 25.50
C ASP A 56 -5.67 9.01 23.98
N GLY A 57 -5.23 7.94 23.31
CA GLY A 57 -5.44 7.73 21.88
C GLY A 57 -5.98 6.34 21.54
N ALA A 58 -5.72 5.93 20.30
CA ALA A 58 -6.18 4.65 19.77
C ALA A 58 -5.15 4.01 18.85
N LEU A 59 -5.21 2.68 18.78
CA LEU A 59 -4.35 1.84 17.97
C LEU A 59 -5.18 1.03 16.98
N CYS A 60 -4.64 0.83 15.79
CA CYS A 60 -5.02 -0.25 14.90
C CYS A 60 -4.12 -1.44 15.21
N VAL A 61 -4.72 -2.59 15.52
CA VAL A 61 -4.05 -3.82 15.96
C VAL A 61 -4.47 -4.94 14.98
N ASP A 62 -3.77 -5.04 13.86
CA ASP A 62 -4.12 -5.91 12.71
C ASP A 62 -3.41 -7.26 12.77
N LEU A 63 -3.60 -8.00 13.86
CA LEU A 63 -2.85 -9.22 14.13
C LEU A 63 -3.21 -10.36 13.17
N GLY A 64 -2.20 -11.08 12.71
CA GLY A 64 -2.40 -12.36 12.05
C GLY A 64 -2.83 -13.46 13.05
N PRO A 65 -3.30 -14.62 12.56
CA PRO A 65 -3.73 -15.73 13.42
C PRO A 65 -2.62 -16.24 14.35
N ASP A 66 -1.35 -16.09 13.96
CA ASP A 66 -0.18 -16.52 14.74
C ASP A 66 0.31 -15.46 15.74
N ASP A 67 -0.23 -14.24 15.71
CA ASP A 67 0.29 -13.11 16.48
C ASP A 67 -0.44 -12.88 17.81
N ALA A 68 -1.56 -13.58 18.06
CA ALA A 68 -2.42 -13.36 19.23
C ALA A 68 -1.68 -13.55 20.57
N GLU A 69 -0.96 -14.67 20.73
CA GLU A 69 -0.19 -14.93 21.96
C GLU A 69 0.97 -13.93 22.12
N THR A 70 1.61 -13.55 21.02
CA THR A 70 2.69 -12.56 21.02
C THR A 70 2.16 -11.19 21.46
N TRP A 71 0.99 -10.79 20.99
CA TRP A 71 0.31 -9.56 21.39
C TRP A 71 -0.04 -9.55 22.88
N GLU A 72 -0.62 -10.62 23.41
CA GLU A 72 -0.98 -10.68 24.83
C GLU A 72 0.24 -10.45 25.74
N ARG A 73 1.37 -11.10 25.41
CA ARG A 73 2.63 -10.91 26.12
C ARG A 73 3.19 -9.50 25.95
N PHE A 74 3.16 -8.97 24.72
CA PHE A 74 3.61 -7.63 24.42
C PHE A 74 2.83 -6.58 25.22
N ALA A 75 1.49 -6.69 25.22
CA ALA A 75 0.59 -5.77 25.90
C ALA A 75 0.78 -5.80 27.43
N ASP A 76 1.03 -6.98 28.02
CA ASP A 76 1.32 -7.07 29.45
C ASP A 76 2.66 -6.42 29.81
N VAL A 77 3.71 -6.65 29.02
CA VAL A 77 5.04 -6.03 29.21
C VAL A 77 4.97 -4.51 29.12
N HIS A 78 4.16 -3.98 28.21
CA HIS A 78 4.07 -2.53 27.95
C HIS A 78 2.85 -1.87 28.58
N ARG A 79 2.17 -2.53 29.54
CA ARG A 79 0.95 -2.01 30.19
C ARG A 79 1.10 -0.64 30.85
N SER A 80 2.33 -0.21 31.16
CA SER A 80 2.63 1.09 31.76
C SER A 80 2.92 2.19 30.74
N GLU A 81 3.16 1.83 29.47
CA GLU A 81 3.31 2.79 28.38
C GLU A 81 1.92 3.27 28.00
N SER A 82 1.66 4.58 28.10
CA SER A 82 0.37 5.17 27.76
C SER A 82 0.38 5.88 26.41
N ASP A 83 1.54 6.19 25.85
CA ASP A 83 1.65 6.85 24.54
C ASP A 83 1.45 5.84 23.40
N PRO A 84 0.39 5.97 22.57
CA PRO A 84 0.17 5.09 21.43
C PRO A 84 1.31 5.09 20.40
N GLU A 85 2.02 6.21 20.23
CA GLU A 85 3.14 6.29 19.29
C GLU A 85 4.34 5.47 19.78
N ALA A 86 4.72 5.65 21.05
CA ALA A 86 5.77 4.86 21.69
C ALA A 86 5.44 3.36 21.67
N LEU A 87 4.17 3.00 21.96
CA LEU A 87 3.73 1.62 21.91
C LEU A 87 3.81 1.03 20.49
N ALA A 88 3.40 1.78 19.47
CA ALA A 88 3.49 1.32 18.09
C ALA A 88 4.95 1.09 17.67
N VAL A 89 5.88 1.97 18.05
CA VAL A 89 7.32 1.75 17.82
C VAL A 89 7.79 0.45 18.48
N ALA A 90 7.45 0.22 19.75
CA ALA A 90 7.83 -0.99 20.47
C ALA A 90 7.23 -2.27 19.83
N ALA A 91 5.99 -2.19 19.34
CA ALA A 91 5.32 -3.30 18.68
C ALA A 91 6.05 -3.75 17.40
N GLN A 92 6.68 -2.81 16.68
CA GLN A 92 7.47 -3.13 15.48
C GLN A 92 8.74 -3.94 15.81
N GLU A 93 9.33 -3.76 16.99
CA GLU A 93 10.44 -4.62 17.45
C GLU A 93 10.00 -6.08 17.63
N TRP A 94 8.75 -6.28 18.05
CA TRP A 94 8.08 -7.57 18.19
C TRP A 94 7.44 -8.07 16.90
N ARG A 95 7.55 -7.31 15.81
CA ARG A 95 6.99 -7.60 14.48
C ARG A 95 5.48 -7.63 14.45
N LEU A 96 4.84 -6.91 15.36
CA LEU A 96 3.38 -6.83 15.43
C LEU A 96 2.90 -5.68 14.54
N PRO A 97 1.92 -5.93 13.65
CA PRO A 97 1.31 -4.91 12.79
C PRO A 97 0.38 -3.98 13.60
N VAL A 98 1.01 -3.11 14.39
CA VAL A 98 0.33 -2.13 15.24
C VAL A 98 0.69 -0.74 14.78
N THR A 99 -0.32 0.09 14.53
CA THR A 99 -0.15 1.48 14.13
C THR A 99 -1.04 2.41 14.95
N PRO A 100 -0.61 3.64 15.24
CA PRO A 100 -1.43 4.59 15.96
C PRO A 100 -2.43 5.28 15.03
N TYR A 101 -3.62 5.59 15.56
CA TYR A 101 -4.52 6.54 14.92
C TYR A 101 -3.96 7.94 15.07
N ARG A 102 -3.60 8.56 13.95
CA ARG A 102 -2.98 9.88 13.92
C ARG A 102 -3.97 10.95 13.54
N ARG A 103 -3.69 12.19 13.96
CA ARG A 103 -4.39 13.35 13.43
C ARG A 103 -3.80 13.72 12.08
N LEU A 104 -4.66 13.99 11.10
CA LEU A 104 -4.24 14.57 9.84
C LEU A 104 -3.76 16.02 10.06
N THR A 105 -2.53 16.34 9.62
CA THR A 105 -1.92 17.67 9.73
C THR A 105 -1.64 18.29 8.37
N VAL A 106 -1.54 19.62 8.29
CA VAL A 106 -1.12 20.32 7.06
C VAL A 106 0.32 19.93 6.68
N ALA A 107 1.18 19.62 7.66
CA ALA A 107 2.52 19.11 7.39
C ALA A 107 2.50 17.71 6.75
N SER A 108 1.54 16.85 7.10
CA SER A 108 1.36 15.55 6.43
C SER A 108 0.94 15.69 4.96
N THR A 109 0.16 16.72 4.58
CA THR A 109 -0.20 16.94 3.17
C THR A 109 0.94 17.57 2.37
N GLN A 110 1.75 18.42 3.00
CA GLN A 110 2.91 19.05 2.36
C GLN A 110 4.11 18.11 2.17
N ARG A 111 4.30 17.10 3.03
CA ARG A 111 5.30 16.04 2.78
C ARG A 111 5.03 15.25 1.49
N GLY A 112 3.77 15.22 1.05
CA GLY A 112 3.38 14.71 -0.27
C GLY A 112 3.63 15.68 -1.44
N ALA A 113 3.95 16.96 -1.19
CA ALA A 113 4.14 18.00 -2.20
C ALA A 113 5.60 18.52 -2.28
N ILE A 114 6.42 18.30 -1.26
CA ILE A 114 7.79 18.83 -1.16
C ILE A 114 8.80 17.68 -1.22
N SER A 115 9.01 17.13 -2.42
CA SER A 115 10.27 16.45 -2.79
C SER A 115 10.46 16.54 -4.30
N ALA A 116 10.88 17.73 -4.75
CA ALA A 116 11.31 17.99 -6.12
C ALA A 116 12.84 18.17 -6.24
N SER A 117 13.62 17.83 -5.20
CA SER A 117 15.07 18.09 -5.19
C SER A 117 15.96 17.05 -4.48
N GLY A 118 15.50 15.81 -4.30
CA GLY A 118 16.29 14.70 -3.76
C GLY A 118 16.30 13.50 -4.70
N THR A 119 17.45 12.84 -4.87
CA THR A 119 17.74 11.84 -5.90
C THR A 119 17.12 10.45 -5.67
N THR A 120 15.93 10.39 -5.07
CA THR A 120 15.12 9.17 -4.90
C THR A 120 13.67 9.51 -5.26
N PRO A 121 13.04 8.87 -6.26
CA PRO A 121 11.67 9.19 -6.60
C PRO A 121 10.74 8.65 -5.50
N THR A 122 10.26 9.56 -4.66
CA THR A 122 9.07 9.40 -3.81
C THR A 122 7.82 9.40 -4.67
N THR A 123 6.75 8.77 -4.18
CA THR A 123 5.43 8.65 -4.83
C THR A 123 4.86 10.00 -5.31
N SER A 124 5.26 11.10 -4.66
CA SER A 124 4.92 12.49 -4.97
C SER A 124 5.39 13.03 -6.32
N GLY A 125 6.33 12.36 -6.98
CA GLY A 125 6.91 12.81 -8.26
C GLY A 125 6.43 12.04 -9.50
N ILE A 126 5.55 11.06 -9.33
CA ILE A 126 5.05 10.27 -10.46
C ILE A 126 3.91 11.05 -11.11
N ASP A 127 4.25 11.82 -12.14
CA ASP A 127 3.27 12.47 -12.98
C ASP A 127 2.46 11.39 -13.74
N LEU A 128 1.33 11.01 -13.16
CA LEU A 128 0.36 10.12 -13.78
C LEU A 128 -0.35 10.77 -15.00
N GLY A 129 -0.07 12.05 -15.29
CA GLY A 129 -0.82 12.94 -16.18
C GLY A 129 -0.05 13.73 -17.27
N ALA A 130 1.28 13.65 -17.41
CA ALA A 130 1.98 14.19 -18.59
C ALA A 130 3.07 13.27 -19.15
N SER A 131 2.65 12.13 -19.72
CA SER A 131 3.45 11.54 -20.79
C SER A 131 2.95 12.08 -22.12
N GLY A 132 3.68 13.04 -22.67
CA GLY A 132 3.45 13.58 -24.01
C GLY A 132 3.39 12.49 -25.06
N ALA A 133 2.49 12.69 -26.03
CA ALA A 133 2.27 11.91 -27.25
C ALA A 133 2.19 10.39 -27.07
N ALA A 134 0.96 9.87 -27.17
CA ALA A 134 0.61 8.50 -27.53
C ALA A 134 1.76 7.68 -28.13
N ARG A 135 2.57 7.03 -27.29
CA ARG A 135 3.33 5.86 -27.75
C ARG A 135 2.35 4.72 -27.66
N ALA A 136 2.05 4.17 -28.83
CA ALA A 136 1.20 3.01 -29.03
C ALA A 136 1.46 1.95 -27.96
N SER A 137 0.37 1.32 -27.50
CA SER A 137 0.33 0.09 -26.71
C SER A 137 1.57 -0.79 -26.91
N SER A 138 2.60 -0.60 -26.08
CA SER A 138 3.64 -1.61 -25.92
C SER A 138 3.02 -2.67 -25.04
N GLY A 139 2.25 -3.58 -25.63
CA GLY A 139 1.71 -4.71 -24.89
C GLY A 139 2.85 -5.38 -24.13
N ILE A 140 2.68 -5.62 -22.84
CA ILE A 140 3.68 -6.28 -22.00
C ILE A 140 3.68 -7.81 -22.22
N GLY A 141 3.23 -8.25 -23.40
CA GLY A 141 3.25 -9.63 -23.83
C GLY A 141 4.69 -10.14 -23.92
N GLY A 142 4.95 -11.28 -23.28
CA GLY A 142 6.29 -11.87 -23.21
C GLY A 142 7.17 -11.32 -22.08
N VAL A 143 6.69 -10.34 -21.29
CA VAL A 143 7.35 -9.93 -20.05
C VAL A 143 7.16 -11.02 -18.99
N ILE A 144 8.24 -11.40 -18.32
CA ILE A 144 8.21 -12.36 -17.21
C ILE A 144 8.26 -11.58 -15.88
N VAL A 145 7.22 -11.76 -15.07
CA VAL A 145 7.09 -11.16 -13.74
C VAL A 145 7.22 -12.24 -12.67
N VAL A 146 8.15 -12.07 -11.73
CA VAL A 146 8.19 -12.86 -10.49
C VAL A 146 7.43 -12.11 -9.41
N ASP A 147 6.41 -12.74 -8.86
CA ASP A 147 5.52 -12.16 -7.85
C ASP A 147 5.80 -12.78 -6.47
N LEU A 148 6.45 -12.00 -5.60
CA LEU A 148 6.68 -12.28 -4.18
C LEU A 148 5.74 -11.47 -3.27
N THR A 149 4.61 -11.03 -3.79
CA THR A 149 3.63 -10.25 -3.04
C THR A 149 2.63 -11.14 -2.32
N SER A 150 1.93 -10.56 -1.34
CA SER A 150 0.85 -11.21 -0.62
C SER A 150 -0.28 -10.26 -0.28
N MET A 151 -1.41 -10.80 0.19
CA MET A 151 -2.62 -10.06 0.54
C MET A 151 -3.24 -9.39 -0.70
N TRP A 152 -3.32 -8.05 -0.75
CA TRP A 152 -4.17 -7.36 -1.72
C TRP A 152 -3.41 -6.43 -2.68
N ALA A 153 -2.70 -5.40 -2.19
CA ALA A 153 -2.09 -4.40 -3.06
C ALA A 153 -1.17 -5.00 -4.14
N GLY A 154 -0.23 -5.85 -3.71
CA GLY A 154 0.72 -6.48 -4.62
C GLY A 154 0.09 -7.52 -5.55
N PRO A 155 -0.78 -8.41 -5.04
CA PRO A 155 -1.48 -9.33 -5.91
C PRO A 155 -2.37 -8.63 -6.95
N LEU A 156 -3.02 -7.51 -6.61
CA LEU A 156 -3.78 -6.70 -7.58
C LEU A 156 -2.86 -6.14 -8.67
N CYS A 157 -1.71 -5.57 -8.29
CA CYS A 157 -0.74 -5.04 -9.25
C CYS A 157 -0.34 -6.10 -10.27
N THR A 158 0.06 -7.28 -9.80
CA THR A 158 0.57 -8.37 -10.65
C THR A 158 -0.55 -9.07 -11.42
N GLU A 159 -1.75 -9.14 -10.88
CA GLU A 159 -2.94 -9.60 -11.59
C GLU A 159 -3.26 -8.71 -12.79
N LEU A 160 -3.17 -7.39 -12.64
CA LEU A 160 -3.36 -6.44 -13.75
C LEU A 160 -2.27 -6.60 -14.82
N LEU A 161 -1.03 -6.89 -14.43
CA LEU A 161 0.04 -7.22 -15.39
C LEU A 161 -0.24 -8.54 -16.13
N GLY A 162 -0.73 -9.56 -15.43
CA GLY A 162 -1.15 -10.83 -16.05
C GLY A 162 -2.31 -10.64 -17.03
N ARG A 163 -3.32 -9.85 -16.65
CA ARG A 163 -4.44 -9.46 -17.53
C ARG A 163 -3.98 -8.69 -18.77
N ALA A 164 -2.91 -7.90 -18.67
CA ALA A 164 -2.26 -7.22 -19.80
C ALA A 164 -1.34 -8.13 -20.64
N GLY A 165 -1.21 -9.41 -20.28
CA GLY A 165 -0.50 -10.42 -21.06
C GLY A 165 0.92 -10.76 -20.58
N ALA A 166 1.35 -10.28 -19.42
CA ALA A 166 2.62 -10.71 -18.82
C ALA A 166 2.53 -12.15 -18.30
N GLU A 167 3.64 -12.88 -18.33
CA GLU A 167 3.76 -14.18 -17.67
C GLU A 167 4.08 -13.94 -16.19
N VAL A 168 3.08 -14.08 -15.32
CA VAL A 168 3.24 -13.84 -13.88
C VAL A 168 3.44 -15.16 -13.14
N ARG A 169 4.60 -15.30 -12.50
CA ARG A 169 4.98 -16.45 -11.67
C ARG A 169 4.85 -16.07 -10.20
N LYS A 170 3.74 -16.47 -9.58
CA LYS A 170 3.47 -16.25 -8.15
C LYS A 170 4.26 -17.27 -7.34
N VAL A 171 5.25 -16.80 -6.59
CA VAL A 171 5.95 -17.67 -5.63
C VAL A 171 5.14 -17.70 -4.33
N SER A 172 4.88 -18.89 -3.82
CA SER A 172 4.20 -19.12 -2.55
C SER A 172 4.81 -20.31 -1.81
N SER A 173 4.53 -20.43 -0.51
CA SER A 173 4.97 -21.58 0.30
C SER A 173 3.79 -22.16 1.04
N ALA A 174 3.58 -23.48 0.97
CA ALA A 174 2.56 -24.14 1.77
C ALA A 174 2.82 -24.02 3.28
N ALA A 175 4.08 -23.82 3.69
CA ALA A 175 4.45 -23.64 5.09
C ALA A 175 4.19 -22.21 5.62
N ARG A 176 3.95 -21.26 4.72
CA ARG A 176 3.56 -19.89 5.04
C ARG A 176 2.63 -19.38 3.94
N PRO A 177 1.38 -19.85 3.92
CA PRO A 177 0.43 -19.48 2.89
C PRO A 177 0.14 -17.97 2.95
N ASP A 178 -0.37 -17.45 1.84
CA ASP A 178 -0.94 -16.11 1.82
C ASP A 178 -2.09 -16.02 2.84
N GLY A 179 -2.26 -14.87 3.51
CA GLY A 179 -3.35 -14.67 4.46
C GLY A 179 -4.73 -14.75 3.82
N LEU A 180 -4.83 -14.54 2.50
CA LEU A 180 -6.08 -14.71 1.75
C LEU A 180 -6.24 -16.12 1.13
N ALA A 181 -5.26 -17.02 1.26
CA ALA A 181 -5.31 -18.33 0.62
C ALA A 181 -6.60 -19.10 0.96
N GLY A 182 -7.26 -19.66 -0.07
CA GLY A 182 -8.53 -20.36 0.08
C GLY A 182 -9.78 -19.46 0.10
N THR A 183 -9.63 -18.16 -0.12
CA THR A 183 -10.75 -17.21 -0.29
C THR A 183 -11.01 -16.91 -1.76
N ALA A 184 -12.25 -16.53 -2.10
CA ALA A 184 -12.59 -16.06 -3.45
C ALA A 184 -11.79 -14.82 -3.87
N MET A 185 -11.38 -14.00 -2.90
CA MET A 185 -10.53 -12.84 -3.13
C MET A 185 -9.13 -13.24 -3.62
N TYR A 186 -8.54 -14.28 -3.02
CA TYR A 186 -7.26 -14.82 -3.47
C TYR A 186 -7.35 -15.39 -4.89
N ASP A 187 -8.42 -16.11 -5.20
CA ASP A 187 -8.62 -16.68 -6.54
C ASP A 187 -8.71 -15.57 -7.59
N GLU A 188 -9.43 -14.48 -7.31
CA GLU A 188 -9.53 -13.35 -8.23
C GLU A 188 -8.21 -12.58 -8.38
N LEU A 189 -7.50 -12.33 -7.28
CA LEU A 189 -6.21 -11.62 -7.28
C LEU A 189 -5.05 -12.42 -7.87
N ASN A 190 -5.26 -13.69 -8.22
CA ASN A 190 -4.23 -14.55 -8.80
C ASN A 190 -4.72 -15.30 -10.04
N ALA A 191 -5.84 -14.89 -10.63
CA ALA A 191 -6.50 -15.59 -11.73
C ALA A 191 -5.63 -15.71 -12.99
N HIS A 192 -4.74 -14.73 -13.26
CA HIS A 192 -3.85 -14.70 -14.42
C HIS A 192 -2.40 -15.03 -14.07
N LYS A 193 -2.18 -15.81 -13.00
CA LYS A 193 -0.84 -16.17 -12.52
C LYS A 193 -0.63 -17.67 -12.52
N THR A 194 0.62 -18.08 -12.75
CA THR A 194 1.06 -19.45 -12.50
C THR A 194 1.71 -19.53 -11.13
N ALA A 195 1.17 -20.37 -10.24
CA ALA A 195 1.72 -20.59 -8.92
C ALA A 195 3.01 -21.46 -9.00
N VAL A 196 4.02 -21.07 -8.24
CA VAL A 196 5.29 -21.77 -8.08
C VAL A 196 5.56 -21.95 -6.59
N GLU A 197 5.49 -23.18 -6.11
CA GLU A 197 5.70 -23.48 -4.70
C GLU A 197 7.20 -23.50 -4.37
N LEU A 198 7.68 -22.55 -3.57
CA LEU A 198 9.04 -22.50 -3.06
C LEU A 198 9.04 -22.06 -1.60
N ASP A 199 9.71 -22.85 -0.74
CA ASP A 199 10.03 -22.42 0.61
C ASP A 199 11.40 -21.74 0.64
N LEU A 200 11.38 -20.40 0.66
CA LEU A 200 12.58 -19.57 0.63
C LEU A 200 13.41 -19.63 1.93
N ARG A 201 12.92 -20.28 2.99
CA ARG A 201 13.70 -20.52 4.22
C ARG A 201 14.78 -21.58 4.01
N HIS A 202 14.64 -22.40 2.97
CA HIS A 202 15.60 -23.43 2.61
C HIS A 202 16.54 -22.95 1.49
N PRO A 203 17.85 -23.24 1.57
CA PRO A 203 18.80 -22.87 0.53
C PRO A 203 18.41 -23.34 -0.88
N ALA A 204 17.75 -24.51 -0.99
CA ALA A 204 17.24 -25.03 -2.25
C ALA A 204 16.11 -24.15 -2.84
N GLY A 205 15.19 -23.67 -1.99
CA GLY A 205 14.13 -22.76 -2.43
C GLY A 205 14.70 -21.43 -2.90
N ARG A 206 15.74 -20.93 -2.21
CA ARG A 206 16.48 -19.74 -2.65
C ARG A 206 17.18 -19.93 -4.00
N GLN A 207 17.85 -21.08 -4.19
CA GLN A 207 18.50 -21.39 -5.48
C GLN A 207 17.49 -21.47 -6.63
N SER A 208 16.33 -22.07 -6.40
CA SER A 208 15.25 -22.11 -7.38
C SER A 208 14.71 -20.71 -7.70
N LEU A 209 14.53 -19.85 -6.69
CA LEU A 209 14.14 -18.47 -6.90
C LEU A 209 15.17 -17.71 -7.75
N ASP A 210 16.47 -17.90 -7.48
CA ASP A 210 17.54 -17.28 -8.27
C ASP A 210 17.44 -17.66 -9.77
N GLY A 211 17.12 -18.92 -10.07
CA GLY A 211 16.85 -19.39 -11.43
C GLY A 211 15.62 -18.73 -12.08
N LEU A 212 14.56 -18.47 -11.31
CA LEU A 212 13.40 -17.72 -11.81
C LEU A 212 13.78 -16.27 -12.12
N LEU A 213 14.48 -15.62 -11.20
CA LEU A 213 14.91 -14.22 -11.31
C LEU A 213 15.88 -14.00 -12.49
N ALA A 214 16.73 -14.98 -12.80
CA ALA A 214 17.63 -14.93 -13.95
C ALA A 214 16.92 -14.77 -15.31
N THR A 215 15.63 -15.13 -15.38
CA THR A 215 14.79 -15.00 -16.58
C THR A 215 13.74 -13.91 -16.48
N ALA A 216 13.64 -13.24 -15.32
CA ALA A 216 12.58 -12.29 -15.05
C ALA A 216 12.95 -10.88 -15.51
N ASP A 217 11.97 -10.14 -16.03
CA ASP A 217 12.10 -8.72 -16.36
C ASP A 217 11.79 -7.82 -15.17
N LEU A 218 10.87 -8.29 -14.31
CA LEU A 218 10.38 -7.58 -13.14
C LEU A 218 10.15 -8.53 -11.97
N LEU A 219 10.67 -8.15 -10.81
CA LEU A 219 10.31 -8.69 -9.51
C LEU A 219 9.35 -7.69 -8.83
N VAL A 220 8.16 -8.16 -8.45
CA VAL A 220 7.25 -7.41 -7.56
C VAL A 220 7.27 -8.06 -6.18
N THR A 221 7.46 -7.27 -5.13
CA THR A 221 7.53 -7.78 -3.75
C THR A 221 6.78 -6.87 -2.77
N SER A 222 6.15 -7.48 -1.78
CA SER A 222 5.58 -6.77 -0.62
C SER A 222 6.22 -7.27 0.69
N LEU A 223 7.41 -7.85 0.60
CA LEU A 223 8.18 -8.31 1.76
C LEU A 223 8.72 -7.11 2.53
N SER A 224 8.74 -7.22 3.87
CA SER A 224 9.36 -6.20 4.70
C SER A 224 10.86 -6.08 4.40
N PRO A 225 11.48 -4.90 4.61
CA PRO A 225 12.93 -4.72 4.40
C PRO A 225 13.77 -5.76 5.14
N ARG A 226 13.36 -6.11 6.37
CA ARG A 226 13.97 -7.19 7.15
C ARG A 226 13.81 -8.57 6.51
N ALA A 227 12.63 -8.89 5.96
CA ALA A 227 12.42 -10.16 5.27
C ALA A 227 13.26 -10.25 3.99
N LEU A 228 13.40 -9.15 3.25
CA LEU A 228 14.30 -9.07 2.10
C LEU A 228 15.75 -9.32 2.52
N ASP A 229 16.23 -8.68 3.58
CA ASP A 229 17.59 -8.88 4.10
C ASP A 229 17.83 -10.33 4.53
N ASN A 230 16.93 -10.92 5.32
CA ASN A 230 17.02 -12.32 5.76
C ASN A 230 17.01 -13.34 4.62
N LEU A 231 16.46 -12.97 3.45
CA LEU A 231 16.37 -13.83 2.27
C LEU A 231 17.44 -13.48 1.23
N ASP A 232 18.37 -12.57 1.53
CA ASP A 232 19.31 -11.89 0.65
C ASP A 232 18.69 -11.39 -0.68
N LEU A 233 17.51 -10.79 -0.57
CA LEU A 233 16.74 -10.18 -1.65
C LEU A 233 16.78 -8.64 -1.58
N LEU A 234 17.77 -8.06 -0.88
CA LEU A 234 17.92 -6.60 -0.92
C LEU A 234 18.21 -6.16 -2.35
N PRO A 235 17.72 -4.97 -2.77
CA PRO A 235 17.94 -4.47 -4.13
C PRO A 235 19.41 -4.42 -4.55
N SER A 236 20.33 -4.15 -3.62
CA SER A 236 21.78 -4.16 -3.87
C SER A 236 22.30 -5.57 -4.17
N GLN A 237 21.86 -6.57 -3.42
CA GLN A 237 22.21 -7.99 -3.62
C GLN A 237 21.64 -8.50 -4.94
N LEU A 238 20.34 -8.26 -5.17
CA LEU A 238 19.67 -8.66 -6.41
C LEU A 238 20.34 -8.06 -7.65
N ARG A 239 20.74 -6.79 -7.60
CA ARG A 239 21.44 -6.14 -8.72
C ARG A 239 22.82 -6.73 -9.00
N ALA A 240 23.51 -7.23 -7.98
CA ALA A 240 24.81 -7.87 -8.15
C ALA A 240 24.68 -9.20 -8.93
N HIS A 241 23.60 -9.95 -8.72
CA HIS A 241 23.34 -11.22 -9.39
C HIS A 241 22.56 -11.06 -10.72
N HIS A 242 21.62 -10.10 -10.76
CA HIS A 242 20.67 -9.88 -11.84
C HIS A 242 20.63 -8.40 -12.24
N PRO A 243 21.67 -7.87 -12.92
CA PRO A 243 21.78 -6.42 -13.19
C PRO A 243 20.69 -5.85 -14.14
N GLY A 244 20.00 -6.72 -14.89
CA GLY A 244 18.88 -6.34 -15.75
C GLY A 244 17.52 -6.35 -15.05
N LEU A 245 17.42 -6.94 -13.85
CA LEU A 245 16.17 -7.14 -13.13
C LEU A 245 15.63 -5.81 -12.60
N ARG A 246 14.37 -5.53 -12.90
CA ARG A 246 13.62 -4.45 -12.27
C ARG A 246 12.98 -4.95 -10.98
N ILE A 247 12.89 -4.09 -9.98
CA ILE A 247 12.37 -4.39 -8.66
C ILE A 247 11.32 -3.33 -8.32
N LEU A 248 10.10 -3.78 -8.09
CA LEU A 248 9.01 -2.97 -7.56
C LEU A 248 8.66 -3.47 -6.17
N ALA A 249 8.94 -2.66 -5.16
CA ALA A 249 8.51 -2.95 -3.79
C ALA A 249 7.22 -2.19 -3.47
N ILE A 250 6.24 -2.88 -2.94
CA ILE A 250 5.00 -2.29 -2.42
C ILE A 250 5.07 -2.33 -0.91
N THR A 251 4.98 -1.15 -0.28
CA THR A 251 5.30 -0.93 1.14
C THR A 251 4.16 -0.22 1.85
N ALA A 252 4.08 -0.30 3.18
CA ALA A 252 3.06 0.42 3.92
C ALA A 252 3.29 1.94 3.89
N PHE A 253 4.53 2.37 4.14
CA PHE A 253 4.92 3.77 4.33
C PHE A 253 6.00 4.22 3.34
N GLU A 254 6.13 5.54 3.17
CA GLU A 254 7.11 6.15 2.27
C GLU A 254 8.56 5.85 2.70
N PRO A 255 9.51 5.72 1.77
CA PRO A 255 10.90 5.40 2.07
C PRO A 255 11.60 6.42 2.97
N ASP A 256 11.18 7.69 2.90
CA ASP A 256 11.77 8.79 3.67
C ASP A 256 11.04 9.03 5.00
N SER A 257 10.08 8.18 5.38
CA SER A 257 9.36 8.30 6.64
C SER A 257 10.08 7.57 7.80
N PRO A 258 9.84 7.99 9.07
CA PRO A 258 10.28 7.22 10.24
C PRO A 258 9.78 5.77 10.24
N GLU A 259 8.60 5.54 9.67
CA GLU A 259 7.89 4.25 9.59
C GLU A 259 8.24 3.42 8.35
N ARG A 260 9.21 3.84 7.54
CA ARG A 260 9.58 3.18 6.26
C ARG A 260 9.82 1.65 6.36
N ASP A 261 10.18 1.17 7.55
CA ASP A 261 10.50 -0.23 7.83
C ASP A 261 9.41 -0.94 8.65
N TRP A 262 8.30 -0.25 8.96
CA TRP A 262 7.18 -0.81 9.74
C TRP A 262 6.37 -1.82 8.93
N ILE A 263 5.90 -2.84 9.63
CA ILE A 263 4.91 -3.81 9.13
C ILE A 263 3.53 -3.22 9.43
N ALA A 264 2.73 -3.02 8.38
CA ALA A 264 1.34 -2.61 8.49
C ALA A 264 0.54 -3.09 7.29
N TYR A 265 -0.74 -3.37 7.51
CA TYR A 265 -1.73 -3.56 6.44
C TYR A 265 -2.41 -2.23 6.10
N GLY A 266 -3.26 -2.20 5.07
CA GLY A 266 -3.89 -0.94 4.69
C GLY A 266 -4.82 -0.37 5.76
N THR A 267 -5.42 -1.18 6.65
CA THR A 267 -6.10 -0.72 7.87
C THR A 267 -5.17 0.03 8.82
N GLY A 268 -3.96 -0.51 9.06
CA GLY A 268 -2.92 0.20 9.81
C GLY A 268 -2.45 1.50 9.15
N VAL A 269 -2.31 1.52 7.81
CA VAL A 269 -2.00 2.74 7.05
C VAL A 269 -3.14 3.75 7.13
N HIS A 270 -4.39 3.30 7.09
CA HIS A 270 -5.56 4.16 7.29
C HIS A 270 -5.52 4.88 8.64
N ALA A 271 -5.18 4.17 9.72
CA ALA A 271 -5.00 4.76 11.05
C ALA A 271 -3.86 5.78 11.08
N ALA A 272 -2.68 5.41 10.55
CA ALA A 272 -1.48 6.23 10.60
C ALA A 272 -1.45 7.40 9.59
N SER A 273 -2.22 7.32 8.50
CA SER A 273 -2.30 8.39 7.49
C SER A 273 -3.07 9.62 7.97
N GLY A 274 -3.82 9.50 9.06
CA GLY A 274 -4.71 10.53 9.58
C GLY A 274 -6.11 10.53 8.95
N LEU A 275 -6.34 9.70 7.93
CA LEU A 275 -7.68 9.53 7.36
C LEU A 275 -8.62 8.76 8.30
N GLY A 276 -8.08 8.01 9.26
CA GLY A 276 -8.85 7.23 10.22
C GLY A 276 -9.31 7.96 11.46
N LEU A 277 -8.92 9.21 11.68
CA LEU A 277 -9.32 9.98 12.86
C LEU A 277 -10.19 11.17 12.46
N LEU A 278 -11.51 11.09 12.69
CA LEU A 278 -12.45 12.17 12.41
C LEU A 278 -12.68 12.99 13.67
N GLY A 279 -12.12 14.21 13.71
CA GLY A 279 -12.05 14.97 14.96
C GLY A 279 -11.15 14.25 15.95
N ASP A 280 -11.74 13.64 16.98
CA ASP A 280 -11.08 12.79 17.98
C ASP A 280 -11.63 11.35 17.96
N GLU A 281 -12.48 11.01 17.01
CA GLU A 281 -13.12 9.70 16.92
C GLU A 281 -12.38 8.81 15.89
N PRO A 282 -11.71 7.72 16.33
CA PRO A 282 -11.10 6.77 15.42
C PRO A 282 -12.18 5.96 14.71
N ARG A 283 -12.03 5.80 13.39
CA ARG A 283 -13.01 5.12 12.52
C ARG A 283 -12.39 3.84 11.96
N THR A 284 -13.22 2.80 11.92
CA THR A 284 -12.91 1.57 11.18
C THR A 284 -13.28 1.79 9.71
N PRO A 285 -12.37 1.51 8.76
CA PRO A 285 -12.69 1.60 7.36
C PRO A 285 -13.59 0.42 6.96
N ALA A 286 -14.42 0.57 5.93
CA ALA A 286 -15.27 -0.52 5.45
C ALA A 286 -14.50 -1.74 4.94
N PHE A 287 -13.31 -1.48 4.41
CA PHE A 287 -12.33 -2.43 3.92
C PHE A 287 -11.02 -1.68 3.75
N SER A 288 -9.95 -2.40 3.47
CA SER A 288 -8.62 -1.84 3.29
C SER A 288 -8.46 -1.09 1.96
N TYR A 289 -9.13 0.06 1.80
CA TYR A 289 -9.04 0.88 0.60
C TYR A 289 -7.63 1.38 0.21
N PRO A 290 -6.63 1.47 1.13
CA PRO A 290 -5.27 1.81 0.70
C PRO A 290 -4.66 0.75 -0.23
N ASP A 291 -5.04 -0.52 -0.06
CA ASP A 291 -4.53 -1.63 -0.87
C ASP A 291 -4.87 -1.53 -2.36
N PRO A 292 -6.15 -1.40 -2.78
CA PRO A 292 -6.49 -1.31 -4.19
C PRO A 292 -5.92 -0.05 -4.85
N LEU A 293 -5.81 1.07 -4.12
CA LEU A 293 -5.16 2.29 -4.63
C LEU A 293 -3.66 2.08 -4.86
N ALA A 294 -2.96 1.48 -3.89
CA ALA A 294 -1.56 1.16 -4.03
C ALA A 294 -1.28 0.14 -5.14
N GLY A 295 -2.14 -0.88 -5.27
CA GLY A 295 -2.05 -1.89 -6.33
C GLY A 295 -2.23 -1.30 -7.73
N LEU A 296 -3.21 -0.40 -7.91
CA LEU A 296 -3.40 0.32 -9.17
C LEU A 296 -2.19 1.18 -9.51
N LEU A 297 -1.73 1.98 -8.54
CA LEU A 297 -0.56 2.84 -8.72
C LEU A 297 0.69 2.02 -9.06
N ALA A 298 0.93 0.93 -8.34
CA ALA A 298 2.03 0.00 -8.58
C ALA A 298 1.98 -0.61 -9.97
N ALA A 299 0.80 -0.97 -10.49
CA ALA A 299 0.67 -1.49 -11.85
C ALA A 299 1.09 -0.44 -12.90
N GLY A 300 0.73 0.83 -12.72
CA GLY A 300 1.20 1.93 -13.57
C GLY A 300 2.72 2.09 -13.52
N VAL A 301 3.30 2.06 -12.31
CA VAL A 301 4.75 2.16 -12.11
C VAL A 301 5.49 0.97 -12.71
N ALA A 302 4.95 -0.25 -12.61
CA ALA A 302 5.53 -1.43 -13.23
C ALA A 302 5.66 -1.26 -14.74
N VAL A 303 4.64 -0.73 -15.41
CA VAL A 303 4.69 -0.43 -16.85
C VAL A 303 5.75 0.63 -17.15
N ASP A 304 5.80 1.70 -16.35
CA ASP A 304 6.81 2.76 -16.53
C ASP A 304 8.23 2.21 -16.31
N GLN A 305 8.44 1.27 -15.38
CA GLN A 305 9.74 0.59 -15.20
C GLN A 305 10.08 -0.27 -16.42
N LEU A 306 9.14 -1.09 -16.91
CA LEU A 306 9.33 -1.95 -18.08
C LEU A 306 9.65 -1.12 -19.34
N ALA A 307 9.04 0.05 -19.48
CA ALA A 307 9.33 1.01 -20.55
C ALA A 307 10.65 1.78 -20.37
N GLY A 308 11.33 1.64 -19.22
CA GLY A 308 12.58 2.35 -18.91
C GLY A 308 12.38 3.84 -18.55
N ILE A 309 11.15 4.23 -18.22
CA ILE A 309 10.78 5.58 -17.78
C ILE A 309 11.04 5.74 -16.28
N ALA A 310 10.65 4.75 -15.48
CA ALA A 310 10.92 4.71 -14.05
C ALA A 310 12.24 3.98 -13.72
N PRO A 311 12.89 4.27 -12.59
CA PRO A 311 14.12 3.59 -12.20
C PRO A 311 13.95 2.08 -12.07
N GLN A 312 15.05 1.33 -12.27
CA GLN A 312 15.04 -0.13 -12.10
C GLN A 312 14.59 -0.59 -10.71
N HIS A 313 14.76 0.23 -9.67
CA HIS A 313 14.23 -0.06 -8.35
C HIS A 313 13.35 1.10 -7.89
N THR A 314 12.08 0.80 -7.66
CA THR A 314 11.07 1.77 -7.24
C THR A 314 10.28 1.20 -6.07
N ARG A 315 9.85 2.09 -5.17
CA ARG A 315 8.91 1.77 -4.09
C ARG A 315 7.60 2.50 -4.34
N VAL A 316 6.50 1.80 -4.18
CA VAL A 316 5.17 2.39 -4.08
C VAL A 316 4.66 2.13 -2.66
N SER A 317 4.16 3.16 -2.00
CA SER A 317 3.65 3.02 -0.64
C SER A 317 2.12 3.16 -0.58
N LEU A 318 1.48 2.41 0.31
CA LEU A 318 0.05 2.55 0.60
C LEU A 318 -0.24 3.96 1.14
N ALA A 319 0.62 4.48 2.02
CA ALA A 319 0.51 5.84 2.57
C ALA A 319 0.56 6.91 1.46
N GLY A 320 1.44 6.74 0.49
CA GLY A 320 1.55 7.61 -0.68
C GLY A 320 0.32 7.54 -1.58
N ALA A 321 -0.21 6.32 -1.80
CA ALA A 321 -1.39 6.10 -2.62
C ALA A 321 -2.66 6.75 -2.05
N VAL A 322 -2.76 6.94 -0.73
CA VAL A 322 -3.92 7.59 -0.10
C VAL A 322 -3.74 9.09 0.12
N MET A 323 -2.54 9.63 -0.08
CA MET A 323 -2.25 11.05 0.18
C MET A 323 -3.14 12.02 -0.62
N PRO A 324 -3.50 11.76 -1.88
CA PRO A 324 -4.46 12.59 -2.61
C PRO A 324 -5.83 12.70 -1.93
N LEU A 325 -6.27 11.68 -1.19
CA LEU A 325 -7.53 11.73 -0.45
C LEU A 325 -7.45 12.68 0.74
N ALA A 326 -6.31 12.71 1.44
CA ALA A 326 -6.08 13.64 2.55
C ALA A 326 -6.23 15.11 2.09
N SER A 327 -5.75 15.45 0.89
CA SER A 327 -5.92 16.80 0.33
C SER A 327 -7.38 17.17 0.08
N ARG A 328 -8.23 16.20 -0.29
CA ARG A 328 -9.66 16.41 -0.55
C ARG A 328 -10.46 16.62 0.75
N VAL A 329 -10.06 15.97 1.86
CA VAL A 329 -10.67 16.16 3.19
C VAL A 329 -10.49 17.59 3.70
N PHE A 330 -9.29 18.19 3.55
CA PHE A 330 -9.07 19.59 3.96
C PHE A 330 -9.86 20.60 3.11
N CYS A 331 -10.03 20.35 1.82
CA CYS A 331 -10.86 21.19 0.97
C CYS A 331 -12.35 21.12 1.34
N SER A 332 -12.85 19.95 1.77
CA SER A 332 -14.23 19.82 2.24
C SER A 332 -14.48 20.50 3.58
N ASP A 333 -13.52 20.43 4.52
CA ASP A 333 -13.66 21.07 5.84
C ASP A 333 -13.60 22.61 5.75
N ALA A 334 -12.77 23.15 4.85
CA ALA A 334 -12.71 24.59 4.59
C ALA A 334 -14.02 25.14 3.99
N ALA A 335 -14.76 24.32 3.22
CA ALA A 335 -16.05 24.69 2.65
C ALA A 335 -17.20 24.67 3.68
N HIS A 336 -17.00 24.05 4.85
CA HIS A 336 -17.99 23.95 5.93
C HIS A 336 -17.64 24.77 7.18
N ALA A 337 -16.58 25.58 7.13
CA ALA A 337 -16.32 26.55 8.20
C ALA A 337 -17.46 27.58 8.24
N PRO A 338 -18.16 27.78 9.38
CA PRO A 338 -19.18 28.81 9.47
C PRO A 338 -18.53 30.17 9.25
N ALA A 339 -19.14 30.97 8.37
CA ALA A 339 -18.76 32.36 8.15
C ALA A 339 -18.99 33.18 9.44
N ALA A 340 -18.04 33.13 10.35
CA ALA A 340 -18.05 33.91 11.59
C ALA A 340 -16.80 34.78 11.61
N LEU A 341 -16.99 36.05 11.21
CA LEU A 341 -16.45 37.28 11.80
C LEU A 341 -16.27 38.34 10.71
N ALA A 342 -17.39 38.97 10.35
CA ALA A 342 -17.40 40.29 9.74
C ALA A 342 -18.53 41.11 10.37
N GLU A 343 -18.42 41.41 11.67
CA GLU A 343 -19.01 42.65 12.19
C GLU A 343 -17.89 43.45 12.87
N SER A 344 -17.44 44.41 12.07
CA SER A 344 -16.54 45.49 12.40
C SER A 344 -17.04 46.31 13.58
N GLY A 345 -16.12 46.64 14.49
CA GLY A 345 -16.32 47.64 15.52
C GLY A 345 -16.82 48.97 14.94
N GLY A 346 -18.00 49.38 15.38
CA GLY A 346 -18.47 50.76 15.31
C GLY A 346 -18.12 51.46 16.61
N VAL A 347 -17.05 52.24 16.60
CA VAL A 347 -16.80 53.30 17.58
C VAL A 347 -17.85 54.38 17.38
N GLN A 348 -18.59 54.75 18.43
CA GLN A 348 -19.22 56.07 18.52
C GLN A 348 -18.91 56.70 19.89
N HIS A 349 -18.14 57.79 19.81
CA HIS A 349 -18.05 58.82 20.84
C HIS A 349 -19.36 59.60 20.91
N GLY A 350 -19.81 59.87 22.14
CA GLY A 350 -20.94 60.75 22.47
C GLY A 350 -21.24 60.67 23.96
#